data_AF-A0ABD5WRK8-F1
#
_entry.id   AF-A0ABD5WRK8-F1
#
_cell.length_a   1.000
_cell.length_b   1.000
_cell.length_c   1.000
_cell.angle_alpha   90.00
_cell.angle_beta   90.00
_cell.angle_gamma   90.00
#
_symmetry.space_group_name_H-M   'P 1'
#
loop_
_entity.id
_entity.type
_entity.pdbx_description
1 polymer ?
#
loop_
_entity_poly.entity_id
_entity_poly.type
_entity_poly.pdbx_seq_one_letter_code
_entity_poly.pdbx_strand_id
1 'polypeptide(L)'
;MSETELVERLGGLDPNDRVRVTLADGTTFEGPASPIDYVPEESLRVEVRPEGGTTDRYELSAEYDAGWSEVSVRHADAAGESEGWEDLGAVEAVEPGDDEGEWNWGTA
;
A
#
# COMPACT_ATOMS: atom_id res chain seq x y z
N MET A 1 -9.26 8.94 6.98
CA MET A 1 -9.74 8.53 5.64
C MET A 1 -10.68 7.37 5.86
N SER A 2 -11.76 7.25 5.09
CA SER A 2 -12.63 6.07 5.14
C SER A 2 -12.03 4.91 4.33
N GLU A 3 -12.41 3.68 4.67
CA GLU A 3 -11.92 2.46 4.01
C GLU A 3 -12.20 2.49 2.49
N THR A 4 -13.37 2.97 2.09
CA THR A 4 -13.71 3.16 0.67
C THR A 4 -12.73 4.10 -0.03
N GLU A 5 -12.42 5.26 0.56
CA GLU A 5 -11.48 6.22 -0.04
C GLU A 5 -10.07 5.60 -0.16
N LEU A 6 -9.66 4.79 0.82
CA LEU A 6 -8.36 4.13 0.82
C LEU A 6 -8.28 3.05 -0.27
N VAL A 7 -9.35 2.25 -0.42
CA VAL A 7 -9.45 1.23 -1.47
C VAL A 7 -9.52 1.85 -2.86
N GLU A 8 -10.31 2.90 -3.06
CA GLU A 8 -10.39 3.61 -4.34
C GLU A 8 -9.03 4.20 -4.73
N ARG A 9 -8.28 4.73 -3.76
CA ARG A 9 -6.94 5.27 -3.99
C ARG A 9 -5.95 4.18 -4.38
N LEU A 10 -5.96 3.03 -3.69
CA LEU A 10 -5.10 1.89 -3.99
C LEU A 10 -5.47 1.20 -5.32
N GLY A 11 -6.76 1.07 -5.62
CA GLY A 11 -7.27 0.49 -6.86
C GLY A 11 -7.05 1.38 -8.08
N GLY A 12 -6.86 2.69 -7.87
CA GLY A 12 -6.55 3.66 -8.91
C GLY A 12 -5.06 3.86 -9.18
N LEU A 13 -4.16 3.13 -8.52
CA LEU A 13 -2.71 3.22 -8.75
C LEU A 13 -2.32 2.62 -10.09
N ASP A 14 -1.42 3.28 -10.80
CA ASP A 14 -0.75 2.72 -11.96
C ASP A 14 0.40 1.79 -11.51
N PRO A 15 0.75 0.76 -12.31
CA PRO A 15 1.90 -0.09 -12.01
C PRO A 15 3.20 0.75 -11.93
N ASN A 16 3.93 0.59 -10.84
CA ASN A 16 5.13 1.35 -10.44
C ASN A 16 4.88 2.74 -9.87
N ASP A 17 3.63 3.14 -9.62
CA ASP A 17 3.36 4.34 -8.83
C ASP A 17 4.04 4.23 -7.48
N ARG A 18 4.86 5.22 -7.13
CA ARG A 18 5.47 5.26 -5.82
C ARG A 18 4.39 5.55 -4.80
N VAL A 19 4.37 4.84 -3.68
CA VAL A 19 3.44 5.11 -2.57
C VAL A 19 4.17 5.07 -1.24
N ARG A 20 3.72 5.91 -0.32
CA ARG A 20 4.02 5.84 1.11
C ARG A 20 2.78 5.31 1.83
N VAL A 21 2.98 4.28 2.64
CA VAL A 21 1.93 3.64 3.44
C VAL A 21 2.22 3.88 4.91
N THR A 22 1.19 4.26 5.66
CA THR A 22 1.23 4.41 7.11
C THR A 22 0.26 3.41 7.74
N LEU A 23 0.77 2.59 8.65
CA LEU A 23 -0.01 1.63 9.44
C LEU A 23 -0.60 2.28 10.68
N ALA A 24 -1.64 1.67 11.26
CA ALA A 24 -2.30 2.16 12.47
C ALA A 24 -1.39 2.25 13.72
N ASP A 25 -0.28 1.51 13.76
CA ASP A 25 0.73 1.61 14.83
C ASP A 25 1.75 2.74 14.58
N GLY A 26 1.59 3.51 13.50
CA GLY A 26 2.49 4.60 13.09
C GLY A 26 3.73 4.16 12.30
N THR A 27 3.87 2.85 12.03
CA THR A 27 4.90 2.33 11.13
C THR A 27 4.67 2.81 9.71
N THR A 28 5.73 3.22 9.01
CA THR A 28 5.66 3.70 7.63
C THR A 28 6.63 2.97 6.73
N PHE A 29 6.24 2.74 5.48
CA PHE A 29 7.11 2.22 4.43
C PHE A 29 6.76 2.87 3.08
N GLU A 30 7.71 2.84 2.15
CA GLU A 30 7.58 3.52 0.86
C GLU A 30 8.18 2.66 -0.25
N GLY A 31 7.54 2.62 -1.41
CA GLY A 31 8.05 1.94 -2.59
C GLY A 31 7.08 1.95 -3.77
N PRO A 32 7.50 1.47 -4.95
CA PRO A 32 6.60 1.22 -6.08
C PRO A 32 5.49 0.23 -5.70
N ALA A 33 4.27 0.62 -6.05
CA ALA A 33 3.08 -0.21 -6.00
C ALA A 33 2.97 -1.07 -7.27
N SER A 34 2.48 -2.28 -7.09
CA SER A 34 2.12 -3.22 -8.14
C SER A 34 0.71 -3.73 -7.84
N PRO A 35 -0.33 -3.16 -8.46
CA PRO A 35 -1.69 -3.68 -8.34
C PRO A 35 -1.71 -5.15 -8.79
N ILE A 36 -2.15 -6.05 -7.93
CA ILE A 36 -2.27 -7.48 -8.24
C ILE A 36 -3.69 -7.77 -8.71
N ASP A 37 -4.68 -7.30 -7.96
CA ASP A 37 -6.09 -7.52 -8.21
C ASP A 37 -6.89 -6.33 -7.68
N TYR A 38 -7.74 -5.76 -8.54
CA TYR A 38 -8.72 -4.77 -8.09
C TYR A 38 -10.01 -5.04 -8.84
N VAL A 39 -11.02 -5.45 -8.09
CA VAL A 39 -12.37 -5.66 -8.60
C VAL A 39 -13.30 -4.80 -7.75
N PRO A 40 -13.90 -3.74 -8.35
CA PRO A 40 -14.80 -2.86 -7.64
C PRO A 40 -15.91 -3.65 -6.93
N GLU A 41 -16.16 -3.33 -5.66
CA GLU A 41 -17.19 -3.99 -4.83
C GLU A 41 -16.96 -5.50 -4.64
N GLU A 42 -15.74 -6.01 -4.82
CA GLU A 42 -15.37 -7.41 -4.55
C GLU A 42 -14.06 -7.54 -3.78
N SER A 43 -12.93 -7.09 -4.35
CA SER A 43 -11.59 -7.33 -3.79
C SER A 43 -10.57 -6.26 -4.18
N LEU A 44 -9.59 -6.07 -3.29
CA LEU A 44 -8.38 -5.31 -3.54
C LEU A 44 -7.17 -6.11 -3.06
N ARG A 45 -6.13 -6.15 -3.90
CA ARG A 45 -4.81 -6.67 -3.57
C ARG A 45 -3.74 -5.85 -4.29
N VAL A 46 -2.89 -5.19 -3.52
CA VAL A 46 -1.78 -4.38 -4.02
C VAL A 46 -0.51 -4.82 -3.34
N GLU A 47 0.57 -4.92 -4.09
CA GLU A 47 1.89 -5.17 -3.55
C GLU A 47 2.71 -3.89 -3.55
N VAL A 48 3.51 -3.66 -2.51
CA VAL A 48 4.49 -2.58 -2.44
C VAL A 48 5.85 -3.18 -2.16
N ARG A 49 6.85 -2.82 -2.98
CA ARG A 49 8.24 -3.25 -2.81
C ARG A 49 9.10 -2.05 -2.46
N PRO A 50 9.67 -1.96 -1.25
CA PRO A 50 10.56 -0.86 -0.93
C PRO A 50 11.79 -0.85 -1.82
N GLU A 51 12.26 0.35 -2.12
CA GLU A 51 13.54 0.56 -2.79
C GLU A 51 14.66 0.62 -1.75
N GLY A 52 15.88 0.18 -2.12
CA GLY A 52 17.04 0.25 -1.21
C GLY A 52 17.87 -1.04 -1.12
N GLY A 53 17.63 -2.00 -2.01
CA GLY A 53 18.38 -3.26 -2.02
C GLY A 53 17.91 -4.27 -0.98
N THR A 54 16.71 -4.07 -0.43
CA THR A 54 16.04 -5.08 0.39
C THR A 54 15.22 -6.01 -0.50
N THR A 55 14.81 -7.14 0.10
CA THR A 55 13.93 -8.14 -0.51
C THR A 55 12.54 -8.14 0.12
N ASP A 56 12.23 -7.06 0.84
CA ASP A 56 10.95 -6.91 1.51
C ASP A 56 9.82 -6.80 0.48
N ARG A 57 8.72 -7.46 0.80
CA ARG A 57 7.47 -7.41 0.05
C ARG A 57 6.35 -7.12 1.02
N TYR A 58 5.61 -6.06 0.76
CA TYR A 58 4.39 -5.73 1.49
C TYR A 58 3.21 -6.01 0.59
N GLU A 59 2.17 -6.62 1.14
CA GLU A 59 0.91 -6.82 0.44
C GLU A 59 -0.22 -6.20 1.24
N LEU A 60 -0.94 -5.29 0.58
CA LEU A 60 -2.14 -4.64 1.06
C LEU A 60 -3.34 -5.38 0.48
N SER A 61 -4.31 -5.73 1.32
CA SER A 61 -5.53 -6.38 0.85
C SER A 61 -6.78 -5.96 1.59
N ALA A 62 -7.90 -5.93 0.87
CA ALA A 62 -9.23 -5.69 1.42
C ALA A 62 -10.28 -6.46 0.62
N GLU A 63 -11.37 -6.83 1.29
CA GLU A 63 -12.51 -7.54 0.72
C GLU A 63 -13.79 -6.71 0.91
N TYR A 64 -14.72 -6.82 -0.02
CA TYR A 64 -16.02 -6.15 0.06
C TYR A 64 -17.12 -7.14 0.51
N ASP A 65 -17.76 -6.85 1.65
CA ASP A 65 -18.96 -7.54 2.14
C ASP A 65 -19.97 -6.52 2.67
N ALA A 66 -20.86 -6.05 1.79
CA ALA A 66 -21.77 -4.93 2.05
C ALA A 66 -21.05 -3.61 2.49
N GLY A 67 -19.74 -3.53 2.24
CA GLY A 67 -18.82 -2.47 2.63
C GLY A 67 -17.38 -2.98 2.53
N TRP A 68 -16.42 -2.07 2.32
CA TRP A 68 -15.01 -2.43 2.32
C TRP A 68 -14.54 -2.76 3.74
N SER A 69 -13.83 -3.88 3.87
CA SER A 69 -13.11 -4.23 5.09
C SER A 69 -11.91 -3.30 5.31
N GLU A 70 -11.39 -3.30 6.53
CA GLU A 70 -10.13 -2.62 6.83
C GLU A 70 -9.00 -3.17 5.93
N VAL A 71 -8.24 -2.25 5.33
CA VAL A 71 -7.13 -2.65 4.47
C VAL A 71 -6.01 -3.15 5.36
N SER A 72 -5.68 -4.43 5.21
CA SER A 72 -4.67 -5.12 5.99
C SER A 72 -3.35 -5.18 5.23
N VAL A 73 -2.23 -5.16 5.96
CA VAL A 73 -0.88 -5.33 5.42
C VAL A 73 -0.26 -6.59 5.98
N ARG A 74 0.35 -7.36 5.10
CA ARG A 74 1.28 -8.42 5.45
C ARG A 74 2.64 -8.18 4.81
N HIS A 75 3.69 -8.64 5.47
CA HIS A 75 5.08 -8.50 5.05
C HIS A 75 5.72 -9.87 4.87
N ALA A 76 6.61 -9.98 3.91
CA ALA A 76 7.50 -11.12 3.75
C ALA A 76 8.87 -10.60 3.33
N ASP A 77 9.93 -11.13 3.93
CA ASP A 77 11.30 -10.92 3.45
C ASP A 77 11.69 -12.05 2.49
N ALA A 78 11.86 -11.73 1.21
CA ALA A 78 12.16 -12.75 0.21
C ALA A 78 13.61 -13.26 0.23
N ALA A 79 14.54 -12.64 0.99
CA ALA A 79 15.90 -13.15 1.21
C ALA A 79 16.10 -13.86 2.55
N GLY A 80 15.12 -13.78 3.45
CA GLY A 80 15.19 -14.32 4.80
C GLY A 80 14.95 -15.83 4.84
N GLU A 81 15.36 -16.44 5.95
CA GLU A 81 15.11 -17.86 6.23
C GLU A 81 13.63 -18.14 6.58
N SER A 82 12.85 -17.07 6.78
CA SER A 82 11.41 -17.11 7.06
C SER A 82 10.63 -17.03 5.75
N GLU A 83 10.24 -18.18 5.19
CA GLU A 83 9.41 -18.28 3.98
C GLU A 83 7.92 -17.90 4.22
N GLY A 84 7.63 -17.15 5.28
CA GLY A 84 6.29 -16.88 5.78
C GLY A 84 5.88 -15.42 5.60
N TRP A 85 4.61 -15.21 5.27
CA TRP A 85 3.99 -13.89 5.43
C TRP A 85 3.67 -13.63 6.90
N GLU A 86 4.00 -12.44 7.36
CA GLU A 86 3.70 -11.94 8.70
C GLU A 86 2.67 -10.81 8.61
N ASP A 87 1.59 -10.91 9.36
CA ASP A 87 0.57 -9.84 9.42
C ASP A 87 1.09 -8.64 10.20
N LEU A 88 1.08 -7.46 9.57
CA LEU A 88 1.52 -6.19 10.16
C LEU A 88 0.34 -5.33 10.67
N GLY A 89 -0.88 -5.67 10.30
CA GLY A 89 -2.10 -5.00 10.77
C GLY A 89 -2.71 -4.05 9.74
N ALA A 90 -3.52 -3.09 10.20
CA ALA A 90 -4.32 -2.23 9.35
C ALA A 90 -3.55 -1.01 8.82
N VAL A 91 -3.88 -0.60 7.60
CA VAL A 91 -3.43 0.65 6.97
C VAL A 91 -4.28 1.81 7.48
N GLU A 92 -3.62 2.86 7.91
CA GLU A 92 -4.26 4.12 8.29
C GLU A 92 -4.32 5.12 7.12
N ALA A 93 -3.26 5.18 6.32
CA ALA A 93 -3.15 6.13 5.22
C ALA A 93 -2.24 5.65 4.07
N VAL A 94 -2.54 6.11 2.86
CA VAL A 94 -1.71 5.91 1.66
C VAL A 94 -1.55 7.23 0.92
N GLU A 95 -0.30 7.61 0.66
CA GLU A 95 0.06 8.82 -0.07
C GLU A 95 0.84 8.41 -1.34
N PRO A 96 0.42 8.81 -2.54
CA PRO A 96 1.24 8.66 -3.74
C PRO A 96 2.51 9.50 -3.55
N GLY A 97 3.65 8.92 -3.86
CA GLY A 97 4.90 9.64 -4.02
C GLY A 97 4.86 10.32 -5.38
N ASP A 98 4.93 11.65 -5.39
CA ASP A 98 4.93 12.44 -6.62
C ASP A 98 6.02 12.00 -7.59
N ASP A 99 5.63 11.41 -8.73
CA ASP A 99 6.48 11.22 -9.90
C ASP A 99 6.44 12.53 -10.72
N GLU A 100 7.52 13.31 -10.60
CA GLU A 100 7.92 14.44 -11.46
C GLU A 100 7.00 15.69 -11.53
N GLY A 101 7.16 16.61 -10.57
CA GLY A 101 6.72 17.99 -10.76
C GLY A 101 6.89 18.88 -9.53
N GLU A 102 7.98 19.66 -9.49
CA GLU A 102 8.14 20.87 -8.66
C GLU A 102 7.64 20.78 -7.21
N TRP A 103 8.59 20.55 -6.29
CA TRP A 103 8.46 21.00 -4.90
C TRP A 103 8.40 22.54 -4.88
N ASN A 104 7.28 23.11 -5.31
CA ASN A 104 6.90 24.47 -5.01
C ASN A 104 6.24 24.41 -3.62
N TRP A 105 7.07 24.47 -2.58
CA TRP A 105 6.62 25.08 -1.33
C TRP A 105 6.30 26.55 -1.66
N GLY A 106 5.10 26.77 -2.18
CA GLY A 106 4.57 28.07 -2.54
C GLY A 106 4.33 28.91 -1.30
N THR A 107 5.38 29.64 -0.93
CA THR A 107 5.40 31.03 -0.47
C THR A 107 4.14 31.54 0.27
N ALA A 108 4.28 31.75 1.58
CA ALA A 108 3.94 33.00 2.25
C ALA A 108 4.71 33.12 3.56
#